data_AF-A0A3A6N3Y7-F1
#
_entry.id   AF-A0A3A6N3Y7-F1
#
_cell.length_a   1.000
_cell.length_b   1.000
_cell.length_c   1.000
_cell.angle_alpha   90.00
_cell.angle_beta   90.00
_cell.angle_gamma   90.00
#
_symmetry.space_group_name_H-M   'P 1'
#
loop_
_entity.id
_entity.type
_entity.pdbx_description
1 polymer ?
#
loop_
_entity_poly.entity_id
_entity_poly.type
_entity_poly.pdbx_seq_one_letter_code
_entity_poly.pdbx_strand_id
1 'polypeptide(L)'
;MEGTGMADEKAQKFGRAVAALRERLGLSQKELAQRAGITPSHLSRIESGDRMPGEEIIARLAESLNAPGFFLIAGLLVPEGMKAKHRPSSFTVLETVEVVQFQEHLNALVAKTLEECVEKIDEAVYMIVTSAIEKIRSDSYALLLHRGEGAFPPVRP
;
A
#
# COMPACT_ATOMS: atom_id res chain seq x y z
N MET A 1 -22.17 -7.44 -26.28
CA MET A 1 -20.85 -7.19 -26.88
C MET A 1 -19.96 -6.47 -25.84
N GLU A 2 -19.59 -7.13 -24.74
CA GLU A 2 -18.92 -6.46 -23.59
C GLU A 2 -17.56 -7.08 -23.19
N GLY A 3 -16.99 -7.97 -24.01
CA GLY A 3 -15.78 -8.71 -23.64
C GLY A 3 -14.43 -8.01 -23.90
N THR A 4 -14.39 -6.92 -24.66
CA THR A 4 -13.12 -6.33 -25.14
C THR A 4 -12.50 -5.33 -24.15
N GLY A 5 -13.31 -4.56 -23.40
CA GLY A 5 -12.81 -3.49 -22.54
C GLY A 5 -11.88 -3.95 -21.40
N MET A 6 -12.17 -5.10 -20.80
CA MET A 6 -11.39 -5.61 -19.65
C MET A 6 -10.01 -6.16 -20.06
N ALA A 7 -9.92 -6.73 -21.27
CA ALA A 7 -8.65 -7.24 -21.81
C ALA A 7 -7.70 -6.09 -22.16
N ASP A 8 -8.25 -5.01 -22.72
CA ASP A 8 -7.51 -3.81 -23.10
C ASP A 8 -7.00 -3.06 -21.87
N GLU A 9 -7.81 -2.94 -20.81
CA GLU A 9 -7.41 -2.32 -19.54
C GLU A 9 -6.21 -3.04 -18.91
N LYS A 10 -6.24 -4.38 -18.92
CA LYS A 10 -5.17 -5.22 -18.37
C LYS A 10 -3.87 -5.05 -19.14
N ALA A 11 -3.92 -5.05 -20.48
CA ALA A 11 -2.76 -4.82 -21.34
C ALA A 11 -2.15 -3.43 -21.09
N GLN A 12 -2.97 -2.39 -20.95
CA GLN A 12 -2.52 -1.04 -20.63
C GLN A 12 -1.86 -0.95 -19.25
N LYS A 13 -2.45 -1.58 -18.22
CA LYS A 13 -1.87 -1.60 -16.87
C LYS A 13 -0.51 -2.29 -16.86
N PHE A 14 -0.40 -3.40 -17.58
CA PHE A 14 0.87 -4.11 -17.75
C PHE A 14 1.91 -3.24 -18.48
N GLY A 15 1.55 -2.67 -19.63
CA GLY A 15 2.43 -1.83 -20.43
C GLY A 15 2.99 -0.64 -19.64
N ARG A 16 2.13 0.07 -18.91
CA ARG A 16 2.54 1.16 -18.01
C ARG A 16 3.52 0.71 -16.94
N ALA A 17 3.30 -0.46 -16.33
CA ALA A 17 4.21 -1.00 -15.32
C ALA A 17 5.59 -1.35 -15.90
N VAL A 18 5.63 -1.91 -17.13
CA VAL A 18 6.89 -2.18 -17.85
C VAL A 18 7.65 -0.88 -18.11
N ALA A 19 6.98 0.13 -18.68
CA ALA A 19 7.60 1.43 -18.97
C ALA A 19 8.15 2.12 -17.71
N ALA A 20 7.35 2.16 -16.64
CA ALA A 20 7.75 2.80 -15.38
C ALA A 20 8.97 2.12 -14.74
N LEU A 21 9.02 0.78 -14.74
CA LEU A 21 10.18 0.05 -14.19
C LEU A 21 11.42 0.19 -15.08
N ARG A 22 11.24 0.16 -16.41
CA ARG A 22 12.32 0.42 -17.36
C ARG A 22 12.97 1.79 -17.09
N GLU A 23 12.16 2.84 -16.94
CA GLU A 23 12.61 4.20 -16.70
C GLU A 23 13.30 4.35 -15.34
N ARG A 24 12.76 3.72 -14.28
CA ARG A 24 13.39 3.70 -12.96
C ARG A 24 14.76 3.04 -12.96
N LEU A 25 14.99 2.07 -13.84
CA LEU A 25 16.29 1.41 -14.04
C LEU A 25 17.20 2.18 -15.00
N GLY A 26 16.77 3.32 -15.53
CA GLY A 26 17.55 4.14 -16.47
C GLY A 26 17.74 3.50 -17.85
N LEU A 27 16.88 2.55 -18.23
CA LEU A 27 17.02 1.80 -19.47
C LEU A 27 16.25 2.48 -20.62
N SER A 28 16.86 2.53 -21.79
CA SER A 28 16.17 2.78 -23.04
C SER A 28 15.32 1.57 -23.45
N GLN A 29 14.32 1.79 -24.31
CA GLN A 29 13.54 0.69 -24.89
C GLN A 29 14.43 -0.31 -25.65
N LYS A 30 15.49 0.17 -26.31
CA LYS A 30 16.43 -0.69 -27.04
C LYS A 30 17.17 -1.63 -26.09
N GLU A 31 17.63 -1.12 -24.95
CA GLU A 31 18.37 -1.92 -23.96
C GLU A 31 17.47 -2.95 -23.29
N LEU A 32 16.26 -2.58 -22.86
CA LEU A 32 15.33 -3.55 -22.28
C LEU A 32 14.93 -4.62 -23.30
N ALA A 33 14.64 -4.22 -24.53
CA ALA A 33 14.29 -5.16 -25.59
C ALA A 33 15.42 -6.16 -25.84
N GLN A 34 16.68 -5.69 -25.87
CA GLN A 34 17.85 -6.53 -25.99
C GLN A 34 17.99 -7.50 -24.80
N ARG A 35 17.81 -7.04 -23.56
CA ARG A 35 17.86 -7.89 -22.35
C ARG A 35 16.78 -8.97 -22.38
N ALA A 36 15.56 -8.61 -22.79
CA ALA A 36 14.43 -9.53 -22.87
C ALA A 36 14.42 -10.40 -24.15
N GLY A 37 15.38 -10.24 -25.06
CA GLY A 37 15.45 -10.99 -26.31
C GLY A 37 14.26 -10.74 -27.25
N ILE A 38 13.77 -9.50 -27.30
CA ILE A 38 12.67 -9.06 -28.18
C ILE A 38 13.09 -7.85 -29.02
N THR A 39 12.28 -7.48 -30.02
CA THR A 39 12.56 -6.29 -30.82
C THR A 39 12.10 -5.01 -30.08
N PRO A 40 12.76 -3.85 -30.30
CA PRO A 40 12.31 -2.58 -29.72
C PRO A 40 10.88 -2.21 -30.11
N SER A 41 10.45 -2.55 -31.34
CA SER A 41 9.08 -2.35 -31.80
C SER A 41 8.08 -3.23 -31.03
N HIS A 42 8.45 -4.48 -30.71
CA HIS A 42 7.60 -5.34 -29.88
C HIS A 42 7.47 -4.79 -28.46
N LEU A 43 8.58 -4.33 -27.86
CA LEU A 43 8.55 -3.69 -26.55
C LEU A 43 7.68 -2.42 -26.56
N SER A 44 7.80 -1.58 -27.59
CA SER A 44 6.98 -0.36 -27.73
C SER A 44 5.48 -0.67 -27.74
N ARG A 45 5.04 -1.71 -28.48
CA ARG A 45 3.64 -2.16 -28.46
C ARG A 45 3.20 -2.66 -27.10
N ILE A 46 4.07 -3.39 -26.39
CA ILE A 46 3.81 -3.87 -25.02
C ILE A 46 3.64 -2.68 -24.07
N GLU A 47 4.55 -1.72 -24.07
CA GLU A 47 4.49 -0.53 -23.21
C GLU A 47 3.27 0.35 -23.49
N SER A 48 2.83 0.39 -24.75
CA SER A 48 1.63 1.10 -25.17
C SER A 48 0.33 0.40 -24.76
N GLY A 49 0.42 -0.87 -24.32
CA GLY A 49 -0.76 -1.67 -23.98
C GLY A 49 -1.57 -2.12 -25.19
N ASP A 50 -0.96 -2.19 -26.38
CA ASP A 50 -1.62 -2.60 -27.64
C ASP A 50 -2.23 -4.00 -27.52
N ARG A 51 -1.50 -4.93 -26.89
CA ARG A 51 -1.99 -6.27 -26.56
C ARG A 51 -1.18 -6.88 -25.42
N MET A 52 -1.78 -7.87 -24.76
CA MET A 52 -1.06 -8.65 -23.74
C MET A 52 0.01 -9.54 -24.41
N PRO A 53 1.29 -9.45 -23.99
CA PRO A 53 2.31 -10.40 -24.43
C PRO A 53 2.04 -11.81 -23.88
N GLY A 54 2.59 -12.83 -24.55
CA GLY A 54 2.54 -14.22 -24.07
C GLY A 54 3.40 -14.44 -22.83
N GLU A 55 3.12 -15.53 -22.11
CA GLU A 55 3.76 -15.86 -20.82
C GLU A 55 5.29 -15.89 -20.88
N GLU A 56 5.86 -16.42 -21.95
CA GLU A 56 7.32 -16.47 -22.14
C GLU A 56 7.96 -15.07 -22.23
N ILE A 57 7.28 -14.13 -22.89
CA ILE A 57 7.74 -12.75 -23.00
C ILE A 57 7.58 -12.04 -21.65
N ILE A 58 6.50 -12.31 -20.93
CA ILE A 58 6.28 -11.80 -19.57
C ILE A 58 7.40 -12.27 -18.64
N ALA A 59 7.80 -13.54 -18.71
CA ALA A 59 8.90 -14.10 -17.93
C ALA A 59 10.23 -13.39 -18.23
N ARG A 60 10.59 -13.27 -19.51
CA ARG A 60 11.83 -12.59 -19.92
C ARG A 60 11.86 -11.12 -19.51
N LEU A 61 10.73 -10.42 -19.58
CA LEU A 61 10.60 -9.04 -19.10
C LEU A 61 10.74 -8.97 -17.57
N ALA A 62 10.09 -9.88 -16.84
CA ALA A 62 10.18 -9.94 -15.39
C ALA A 62 11.63 -10.17 -14.91
N GLU A 63 12.37 -11.04 -15.59
CA GLU A 63 13.79 -11.26 -15.31
C GLU A 63 14.65 -10.06 -15.66
N SER A 64 14.44 -9.48 -16.85
CA SER A 64 15.21 -8.32 -17.33
C SER A 64 15.02 -7.07 -16.46
N LEU A 65 13.87 -6.96 -15.80
CA LEU A 65 13.49 -5.89 -14.88
C LEU A 65 13.65 -6.28 -13.40
N ASN A 66 14.08 -7.52 -13.11
CA ASN A 66 14.17 -8.10 -11.76
C ASN A 66 12.87 -7.91 -10.93
N ALA A 67 11.73 -8.15 -11.57
CA ALA A 67 10.40 -7.83 -11.05
C ALA A 67 9.43 -9.01 -11.21
N PRO A 68 9.50 -10.03 -10.33
CA PRO A 68 8.58 -11.18 -10.36
C PRO A 68 7.10 -10.80 -10.12
N GLY A 69 6.83 -9.60 -9.59
CA GLY A 69 5.45 -9.08 -9.47
C GLY A 69 4.71 -8.89 -10.80
N PHE A 70 5.40 -8.91 -11.95
CA PHE A 70 4.77 -8.79 -13.26
C PHE A 70 3.76 -9.90 -13.57
N PHE A 71 3.96 -11.11 -13.03
CA PHE A 71 2.98 -12.19 -13.20
C PHE A 71 1.63 -11.83 -12.60
N LEU A 72 1.62 -11.25 -11.41
CA LEU A 72 0.39 -10.79 -10.75
C LEU A 72 -0.30 -9.69 -11.57
N ILE A 73 0.46 -8.75 -12.12
CA ILE A 73 -0.07 -7.68 -12.97
C ILE A 73 -0.64 -8.27 -14.28
N ALA A 74 0.04 -9.26 -14.85
CA ALA A 74 -0.45 -10.03 -16.00
C ALA A 74 -1.57 -11.01 -15.64
N GLY A 75 -2.02 -11.07 -14.38
CA GLY A 75 -3.05 -11.99 -13.89
C GLY A 75 -2.68 -13.46 -14.05
N LEU A 76 -1.39 -13.76 -14.04
CA LEU A 76 -0.82 -15.10 -14.03
C LEU A 76 -0.44 -15.43 -12.58
N LEU A 77 -0.80 -16.62 -12.12
CA LEU A 77 -0.18 -17.19 -10.92
C LEU A 77 1.31 -17.40 -11.20
N VAL A 78 2.16 -17.24 -10.18
CA VAL A 78 3.60 -17.47 -10.33
C VAL A 78 3.81 -18.91 -10.85
N PRO A 79 4.33 -19.12 -12.06
CA PRO A 79 4.40 -20.44 -12.66
C PRO A 79 5.37 -21.35 -11.89
N GLU A 80 4.97 -22.59 -11.57
CA GLU A 80 5.81 -23.50 -10.77
C GLU A 80 7.20 -23.75 -11.40
N GLY A 81 7.28 -23.74 -12.74
CA GLY A 81 8.52 -23.93 -13.50
C GLY A 81 9.53 -22.78 -13.39
N MET A 82 9.14 -21.64 -12.81
CA MET A 82 10.04 -20.49 -12.64
C MET A 82 11.01 -20.66 -11.46
N LYS A 83 10.75 -21.61 -10.55
CA LYS A 83 11.62 -21.89 -9.39
C LYS A 83 13.01 -22.39 -9.77
N ALA A 84 13.23 -22.89 -10.99
CA ALA A 84 14.47 -23.60 -11.35
C ALA A 84 15.29 -23.01 -12.52
N LYS A 85 14.65 -22.44 -13.56
CA LYS A 85 15.35 -22.09 -14.81
C LYS A 85 15.80 -20.63 -14.93
N HIS A 86 15.17 -19.74 -14.18
CA HIS A 86 15.35 -18.29 -14.32
C HIS A 86 15.59 -17.61 -12.98
N ARG A 87 16.30 -18.29 -12.06
CA ARG A 87 16.83 -17.66 -10.85
C ARG A 87 17.63 -16.43 -11.30
N PRO A 88 17.16 -15.20 -11.06
CA PRO A 88 17.88 -14.03 -11.56
C PRO A 88 19.27 -14.07 -10.95
N SER A 89 20.32 -13.93 -11.75
CA SER A 89 21.71 -14.04 -11.31
C SER A 89 22.13 -12.92 -10.34
N SER A 90 21.29 -11.88 -10.17
CA SER A 90 21.41 -10.84 -9.13
C SER A 90 20.38 -10.99 -8.00
N PHE A 91 19.54 -12.04 -8.04
CA PHE A 91 18.71 -12.43 -6.91
C PHE A 91 19.60 -13.26 -5.99
N THR A 92 20.35 -12.56 -5.13
CA THR A 92 20.49 -13.07 -3.77
C THR A 92 19.06 -13.31 -3.33
N VAL A 93 18.65 -14.57 -3.31
CA VAL A 93 17.59 -14.94 -2.39
C VAL A 93 18.18 -14.47 -1.07
N LEU A 94 17.79 -13.27 -0.59
CA LEU A 94 17.73 -13.07 0.84
C LEU A 94 16.82 -14.21 1.23
N GLU A 95 17.44 -15.30 1.69
CA GLU A 95 16.75 -16.43 2.24
C GLU A 95 15.65 -15.85 3.11
N THR A 96 14.48 -16.42 2.97
CA THR A 96 13.15 -16.02 3.43
C THR A 96 13.03 -15.63 4.91
N VAL A 97 14.14 -15.46 5.63
CA VAL A 97 14.28 -15.00 7.00
C VAL A 97 14.30 -13.46 7.09
N GLU A 98 15.03 -12.72 6.24
CA GLU A 98 15.18 -11.26 6.45
C GLU A 98 13.95 -10.43 6.05
N VAL A 99 13.25 -10.79 4.96
CA VAL A 99 12.07 -10.02 4.51
C VAL A 99 10.85 -10.26 5.42
N VAL A 100 10.73 -11.48 5.99
CA VAL A 100 9.70 -11.78 7.00
C VAL A 100 10.01 -11.05 8.30
N GLN A 101 11.27 -11.06 8.76
CA GLN A 101 11.69 -10.28 9.94
C GLN A 101 11.56 -8.77 9.75
N PHE A 102 11.78 -8.25 8.54
CA PHE A 102 11.58 -6.83 8.25
C PHE A 102 10.09 -6.46 8.24
N GLN A 103 9.24 -7.30 7.65
CA GLN A 103 7.80 -7.10 7.70
C GLN A 103 7.25 -7.21 9.12
N GLU A 104 7.76 -8.13 9.94
CA GLU A 104 7.40 -8.24 11.36
C GLU A 104 7.86 -7.02 12.16
N HIS A 105 9.07 -6.53 11.93
CA HIS A 105 9.54 -5.29 12.56
C HIS A 105 8.72 -4.06 12.13
N LEU A 106 8.35 -3.95 10.84
CA LEU A 106 7.47 -2.89 10.36
C LEU A 106 6.09 -2.98 10.99
N ASN A 107 5.51 -4.18 11.08
CA ASN A 107 4.22 -4.41 11.74
C ASN A 107 4.28 -4.04 13.22
N ALA A 108 5.35 -4.42 13.92
CA ALA A 108 5.56 -4.07 15.33
C ALA A 108 5.73 -2.55 15.53
N LEU A 109 6.46 -1.88 14.64
CA LEU A 109 6.63 -0.43 14.69
C LEU A 109 5.31 0.30 14.42
N VAL A 110 4.52 -0.16 13.45
CA VAL A 110 3.18 0.38 13.15
C VAL A 110 2.24 0.15 14.33
N ALA A 111 2.22 -1.05 14.91
CA ALA A 111 1.38 -1.38 16.07
C ALA A 111 1.73 -0.49 17.27
N LYS A 112 3.02 -0.35 17.62
CA LYS A 112 3.48 0.51 18.72
C LYS A 112 3.12 1.99 18.48
N THR A 113 3.31 2.48 17.26
CA THR A 113 2.97 3.86 16.91
C THR A 113 1.46 4.10 16.98
N LEU A 114 0.65 3.10 16.59
CA LEU A 114 -0.81 3.17 16.69
C LEU A 114 -1.29 3.13 18.14
N GLU A 115 -0.74 2.26 18.98
CA GLU A 115 -1.06 2.20 20.42
C GLU A 115 -0.76 3.53 21.13
N GLU A 116 0.44 4.09 20.93
CA GLU A 116 0.81 5.40 21.49
C GLU A 116 -0.09 6.54 20.96
N CYS A 117 -0.56 6.45 19.71
CA CYS A 117 -1.51 7.42 19.15
C CYS A 117 -2.89 7.28 19.80
N VAL A 118 -3.38 6.06 20.01
CA VAL A 118 -4.69 5.80 20.62
C VAL A 118 -4.71 6.27 22.07
N GLU A 119 -3.67 5.99 22.86
CA GLU A 119 -3.58 6.47 24.24
C GLU A 119 -3.59 8.00 24.33
N LYS A 120 -2.83 8.69 23.46
CA LYS A 120 -2.83 10.16 23.41
C LYS A 120 -4.16 10.74 22.99
N ILE A 121 -4.89 10.06 22.09
CA ILE A 121 -6.24 10.46 21.70
C ILE A 121 -7.21 10.28 22.88
N ASP A 122 -7.15 9.16 23.58
CA ASP A 122 -8.01 8.88 24.74
C ASP A 122 -7.74 9.88 25.89
N GLU A 123 -6.48 10.21 26.19
CA GLU A 123 -6.15 11.25 27.16
C GLU A 123 -6.70 12.62 26.74
N ALA A 124 -6.53 12.99 25.47
CA ALA A 124 -7.06 14.25 24.95
C ALA A 124 -8.59 14.31 25.03
N VAL A 125 -9.27 13.21 24.68
CA VAL A 125 -10.73 13.10 24.78
C VAL A 125 -11.18 13.19 26.23
N TYR A 126 -10.53 12.47 27.15
CA TYR A 126 -10.86 12.52 28.57
C TYR A 126 -10.69 13.94 29.14
N MET A 127 -9.60 14.62 28.80
CA MET A 127 -9.34 16.01 29.23
C MET A 127 -10.38 16.99 28.67
N ILE A 128 -10.76 16.86 27.40
CA ILE A 128 -11.80 17.70 26.77
C ILE A 128 -13.15 17.46 27.44
N VAL A 129 -13.55 16.20 27.62
CA VAL A 129 -14.85 15.84 28.23
C VAL A 129 -14.91 16.33 29.67
N THR A 130 -13.87 16.09 30.47
CA THR A 130 -13.83 16.52 31.88
C THR A 130 -13.88 18.04 32.00
N SER A 131 -13.08 18.76 31.19
CA SER A 131 -13.09 20.23 31.17
C SER A 131 -14.45 20.79 30.74
N ALA A 132 -15.12 20.16 29.76
CA ALA A 132 -16.46 20.56 29.33
C ALA A 132 -17.50 20.34 30.43
N ILE A 133 -17.44 19.21 31.15
CA ILE A 133 -18.33 18.91 32.28
C ILE A 133 -18.13 19.92 33.41
N GLU A 134 -16.89 20.23 33.77
CA GLU A 134 -16.59 21.22 34.82
C GLU A 134 -17.08 22.61 34.46
N LYS A 135 -16.91 23.00 33.19
CA LYS A 135 -17.41 24.28 32.67
C LYS A 135 -18.94 24.34 32.72
N ILE A 136 -19.63 23.31 32.23
CA ILE A 136 -21.10 23.21 32.30
C ILE A 136 -21.59 23.30 33.75
N ARG A 137 -20.90 22.61 34.67
CA ARG A 137 -21.21 22.62 36.10
C ARG A 137 -21.02 24.03 36.69
N SER A 138 -19.90 24.69 36.40
CA SER A 138 -19.60 26.06 36.85
C SER A 138 -20.64 27.06 36.33
N ASP A 139 -20.98 26.99 35.04
CA ASP A 139 -21.95 27.88 34.40
C ASP A 139 -23.37 27.65 34.96
N SER A 140 -23.73 26.39 35.24
CA SER A 140 -25.01 26.04 35.88
C SER A 140 -25.11 26.57 37.32
N TYR A 141 -24.04 26.46 38.12
CA TYR A 141 -23.99 27.03 39.46
C TYR A 141 -24.07 28.56 39.45
N ALA A 142 -23.38 29.21 38.52
CA ALA A 142 -23.44 30.67 38.35
C ALA A 142 -24.88 31.15 38.03
N LEU A 143 -25.58 30.43 37.14
CA LEU A 143 -26.98 30.73 36.80
C LEU A 143 -27.94 30.57 37.99
N LEU A 144 -27.74 29.55 38.82
CA LEU A 144 -28.56 29.31 40.03
C LEU A 144 -28.35 30.42 41.07
N LEU A 145 -27.11 30.87 41.26
CA LEU A 145 -26.80 31.98 42.18
C LEU A 145 -27.39 33.31 41.70
N HIS A 146 -27.38 33.58 40.39
CA HIS A 146 -27.98 34.79 39.82
C HIS A 146 -29.52 34.80 39.86
N ARG A 147 -30.18 33.65 39.90
CA ARG A 147 -31.65 33.55 40.02
C ARG A 147 -32.18 33.71 41.45
N GLY A 148 -31.32 33.81 42.46
CA GLY A 148 -31.74 34.03 43.85
C GLY A 148 -32.33 32.80 44.55
N GLU A 149 -32.21 31.60 43.97
CA GLU A 149 -32.66 30.34 44.58
C GLU A 149 -31.55 29.74 45.47
N GLY A 150 -31.03 30.54 46.39
CA GLY A 150 -29.94 30.16 47.30
C GLY A 150 -30.44 29.62 48.63
N ALA A 151 -30.96 28.38 48.66
CA ALA A 151 -30.96 27.51 49.85
C ALA A 151 -31.54 26.12 49.49
N PHE A 152 -30.67 25.13 49.27
CA PHE A 152 -31.10 23.74 49.41
C PHE A 152 -31.30 23.46 50.92
N PRO A 153 -32.43 22.90 51.37
CA PRO A 153 -32.63 22.58 52.78
C PRO A 153 -31.62 21.52 53.22
N PRO A 154 -31.14 21.55 54.48
CA PRO A 154 -30.15 20.59 54.96
C PRO A 154 -30.71 19.17 54.86
N VAL A 155 -29.91 18.29 54.24
CA VAL A 155 -30.19 16.86 54.22
C VAL A 155 -30.11 16.39 55.67
N ARG A 156 -31.23 15.92 56.22
CA ARG A 156 -31.26 15.34 57.56
C ARG A 156 -30.39 14.06 57.57
N PRO A 157 -29.65 13.80 58.67
CA PRO A 157 -28.81 12.62 58.80
C PRO A 157 -29.61 11.32 58.75
#